data_AF-A0A151J359-F1
#
_entry.id   AF-A0A151J359-F1
#
_cell.length_a   1.000
_cell.length_b   1.000
_cell.length_c   1.000
_cell.angle_alpha   90.00
_cell.angle_beta   90.00
_cell.angle_gamma   90.00
#
_symmetry.space_group_name_H-M   'P 1'
#
loop_
_entity.id
_entity.type
_entity.pdbx_description
1 polymer ?
#
loop_
_entity_poly.entity_id
_entity_poly.type
_entity_poly.pdbx_seq_one_letter_code
_entity_poly.pdbx_strand_id
1 'polypeptide(L)'
;WNFCQTRQITPFDPEVNQVLEFLSRELQYTNLYSSFITTRSAISLISNKAIGNHPLIKRFGKGVSIIKPEKPRYDFIWDPAPVVEKLAHIFPYESLSLDIISRKLILLLALGSGRRAQYSTRHASTSLAVRKGISLELVKRAAGWSGKSRVFANFYNRPIVNPESFCNSVLLP
;
A
#
# COMPACT_ATOMS: atom_id res chain seq x y z
N TRP A 1 2.98 -1.54 -24.22
CA TRP A 1 2.17 -1.36 -25.44
C TRP A 1 2.81 -1.97 -26.68
N ASN A 2 4.12 -2.21 -26.71
CA ASN A 2 4.82 -2.90 -27.81
C ASN A 2 4.15 -4.20 -28.26
N PHE A 3 3.69 -5.06 -27.34
CA PHE A 3 2.97 -6.30 -27.70
C PHE A 3 1.72 -6.06 -28.57
N CYS A 4 0.94 -5.02 -28.25
CA CYS A 4 -0.25 -4.64 -29.01
C CYS A 4 0.12 -4.04 -30.36
N GLN A 5 1.16 -3.19 -30.39
CA GLN A 5 1.62 -2.53 -31.61
C GLN A 5 2.20 -3.52 -32.63
N THR A 6 3.01 -4.48 -32.19
CA THR A 6 3.59 -5.52 -33.06
C THR A 6 2.52 -6.45 -33.66
N ARG A 7 1.38 -6.60 -32.99
CA ARG A 7 0.31 -7.52 -33.39
C ARG A 7 -0.93 -6.85 -33.95
N GLN A 8 -0.91 -5.52 -34.05
CA GLN A 8 -2.08 -4.71 -34.43
C GLN A 8 -3.33 -5.02 -33.58
N ILE A 9 -3.14 -5.28 -32.28
CA ILE A 9 -4.22 -5.58 -31.34
C ILE A 9 -4.65 -4.30 -30.64
N THR A 10 -5.97 -4.11 -30.46
CA THR A 10 -6.46 -3.01 -29.63
C THR A 10 -6.31 -3.34 -28.14
N PRO A 11 -5.72 -2.46 -27.33
CA PRO A 11 -5.48 -2.71 -25.91
C PRO A 11 -6.74 -2.54 -25.04
N PHE A 12 -7.79 -1.93 -25.59
CA PHE A 12 -9.04 -1.63 -24.87
C PHE A 12 -10.10 -2.73 -25.03
N ASP A 13 -10.01 -3.55 -26.08
CA ASP A 13 -10.86 -4.71 -26.28
C ASP A 13 -10.05 -5.95 -26.71
N PRO A 14 -9.13 -6.44 -25.85
CA PRO A 14 -8.34 -7.62 -26.17
C PRO A 14 -9.19 -8.90 -26.04
N GLU A 15 -8.91 -9.89 -26.87
CA GLU A 15 -9.47 -11.22 -26.69
C GLU A 15 -8.78 -11.99 -25.57
N VAL A 16 -9.49 -12.96 -24.98
CA VAL A 16 -8.95 -13.80 -23.88
C VAL A 16 -7.64 -14.49 -24.29
N ASN A 17 -7.56 -14.98 -25.52
CA ASN A 17 -6.36 -15.67 -26.04
C ASN A 17 -5.15 -14.72 -26.11
N GLN A 18 -5.37 -13.47 -26.53
CA GLN A 18 -4.33 -12.45 -26.63
C GLN A 18 -3.81 -12.06 -25.24
N VAL A 19 -4.72 -11.95 -24.25
CA VAL A 19 -4.35 -11.67 -22.86
C VAL A 19 -3.56 -12.84 -22.26
N LEU A 20 -3.99 -14.08 -22.47
CA LEU A 20 -3.27 -15.26 -21.99
C LEU A 20 -1.88 -15.37 -22.61
N GLU A 21 -1.75 -15.11 -23.90
CA GLU A 21 -0.46 -15.13 -24.58
C GLU A 21 0.48 -14.05 -24.05
N PHE A 22 -0.02 -12.82 -23.86
CA PHE A 22 0.74 -11.75 -23.27
C PHE A 22 1.21 -12.09 -21.85
N LEU A 23 0.28 -12.54 -20.99
CA LEU A 23 0.61 -12.92 -19.60
C LEU A 23 1.60 -14.09 -19.55
N SER A 24 1.49 -15.05 -20.48
CA SER A 24 2.44 -16.16 -20.58
C SER A 24 3.85 -15.69 -20.96
N ARG A 25 3.98 -14.70 -21.85
CA ARG A 25 5.28 -14.10 -22.19
C ARG A 25 5.85 -13.30 -21.02
N GLU A 26 5.06 -12.45 -20.39
CA GLU A 26 5.48 -11.66 -19.22
C GLU A 26 5.96 -12.53 -18.05
N LEU A 27 5.39 -13.73 -17.91
CA LEU A 27 5.85 -14.70 -16.91
C LEU A 27 7.22 -15.31 -17.21
N GLN A 28 7.71 -15.27 -18.44
CA GLN A 28 9.07 -15.69 -18.76
C GLN A 28 10.09 -14.64 -18.29
N TYR A 29 9.70 -13.36 -18.35
CA TYR A 29 10.56 -12.25 -17.93
C TYR A 29 10.48 -11.95 -16.43
N THR A 30 9.37 -12.29 -15.77
CA THR A 30 9.14 -11.97 -14.35
C THR A 30 9.05 -13.22 -13.47
N ASN A 31 9.87 -13.30 -12.42
CA ASN A 31 9.87 -14.44 -11.49
C ASN A 31 8.90 -14.30 -10.31
N LEU A 32 8.10 -13.23 -10.26
CA LEU A 32 7.24 -12.89 -9.14
C LEU A 32 5.76 -13.02 -9.51
N TYR A 33 4.99 -13.76 -8.71
CA TYR A 33 3.54 -13.87 -8.86
C TYR A 33 2.80 -12.54 -8.70
N SER A 34 3.28 -11.67 -7.79
CA SER A 34 2.71 -10.34 -7.57
C SER A 34 2.76 -9.45 -8.82
N SER A 35 3.80 -9.60 -9.65
CA SER A 35 3.91 -8.91 -10.93
C SER A 35 2.77 -9.33 -11.87
N PHE A 36 2.54 -10.64 -12.01
CA PHE A 36 1.43 -11.18 -12.79
C PHE A 36 0.07 -10.64 -12.33
N ILE A 37 -0.20 -10.63 -11.02
CA ILE A 37 -1.48 -10.11 -10.49
C ILE A 37 -1.64 -8.62 -10.79
N THR A 38 -0.57 -7.85 -10.69
CA THR A 38 -0.58 -6.40 -10.99
C THR A 38 -0.88 -6.18 -12.47
N THR A 39 -0.16 -6.87 -13.36
CA THR A 39 -0.37 -6.80 -14.81
C THR A 39 -1.77 -7.23 -15.20
N ARG A 40 -2.27 -8.35 -14.66
CA ARG A 40 -3.65 -8.81 -14.88
C ARG A 40 -4.68 -7.77 -14.48
N SER A 41 -4.47 -7.12 -13.33
CA SER A 41 -5.39 -6.11 -12.80
C SER A 41 -5.35 -4.84 -13.64
N ALA A 42 -4.17 -4.42 -14.10
CA ALA A 42 -4.01 -3.29 -15.02
C ALA A 42 -4.73 -3.53 -16.35
N ILE A 43 -4.56 -4.72 -16.95
CA ILE A 43 -5.29 -5.10 -18.18
C ILE A 43 -6.80 -5.10 -17.93
N SER A 44 -7.24 -5.65 -16.79
CA SER A 44 -8.66 -5.66 -16.43
C SER A 44 -9.25 -4.27 -16.17
N LEU A 45 -8.41 -3.28 -15.82
CA LEU A 45 -8.82 -1.90 -15.61
C LEU A 45 -8.97 -1.15 -16.93
N ILE A 46 -8.05 -1.37 -17.87
CA ILE A 46 -7.99 -0.67 -19.16
C ILE A 46 -8.95 -1.30 -20.18
N SER A 47 -9.24 -2.60 -20.04
CA SER A 47 -10.18 -3.30 -20.92
C SER A 47 -11.63 -3.09 -20.49
N ASN A 48 -12.52 -2.87 -21.47
CA ASN A 48 -13.94 -2.60 -21.22
C ASN A 48 -14.72 -3.81 -20.69
N LYS A 49 -14.18 -5.03 -20.79
CA LYS A 49 -14.89 -6.30 -20.50
C LYS A 49 -14.55 -6.96 -19.16
N ALA A 50 -13.87 -6.25 -18.25
CA ALA A 50 -13.39 -6.82 -16.98
C ALA A 50 -12.69 -8.17 -17.19
N ILE A 51 -11.83 -8.26 -18.20
CA ILE A 51 -11.31 -9.53 -18.74
C ILE A 51 -10.54 -10.34 -17.70
N GLY A 52 -10.00 -9.69 -16.66
CA GLY A 52 -9.36 -10.36 -15.53
C GLY A 52 -10.28 -11.32 -14.77
N ASN A 53 -11.60 -11.17 -14.91
CA ASN A 53 -12.60 -12.06 -14.31
C ASN A 53 -12.91 -13.31 -15.14
N HIS A 54 -12.45 -13.38 -16.39
CA HIS A 54 -12.72 -14.51 -17.28
C HIS A 54 -12.22 -15.85 -16.67
N PRO A 55 -12.98 -16.95 -16.75
CA PRO A 55 -12.62 -18.23 -16.13
C PRO A 55 -11.22 -18.75 -16.52
N LEU A 56 -10.84 -18.61 -17.79
CA LEU A 56 -9.52 -19.04 -18.26
C LEU A 56 -8.38 -18.21 -17.66
N ILE A 57 -8.56 -16.89 -17.51
CA ILE A 57 -7.55 -16.02 -16.91
C ILE A 57 -7.41 -16.29 -15.41
N LYS A 58 -8.52 -16.55 -14.71
CA LYS A 58 -8.49 -16.99 -13.30
C LYS A 58 -7.80 -18.34 -13.15
N ARG A 59 -8.13 -19.32 -14.00
CA ARG A 59 -7.52 -20.65 -14.00
C ARG A 59 -6.03 -20.58 -14.30
N PHE A 60 -5.63 -19.76 -15.26
CA PHE A 60 -4.23 -19.47 -15.56
C PHE A 60 -3.53 -18.90 -14.33
N GLY A 61 -4.07 -17.86 -13.71
CA GLY A 61 -3.50 -17.29 -12.48
C GLY A 61 -3.38 -18.28 -11.32
N LYS A 62 -4.29 -19.26 -11.20
CA LYS A 62 -4.16 -20.37 -10.23
C LYS A 62 -3.01 -21.33 -10.59
N GLY A 63 -2.79 -21.59 -11.88
CA GLY A 63 -1.63 -22.33 -12.35
C GLY A 63 -0.32 -21.59 -12.02
N VAL A 64 -0.28 -20.29 -12.27
CA VAL A 64 0.89 -19.46 -11.95
C VAL A 64 1.18 -19.46 -10.45
N SER A 65 0.18 -19.41 -9.57
CA SER A 65 0.42 -19.44 -8.11
C SER A 65 1.02 -20.76 -7.64
N ILE A 66 0.79 -21.86 -8.37
CA ILE A 66 1.38 -23.17 -8.06
C ILE A 66 2.83 -23.22 -8.57
N ILE A 67 3.09 -22.73 -9.79
CA ILE A 67 4.43 -22.73 -10.40
C ILE A 67 5.36 -21.72 -9.72
N LYS A 68 4.81 -20.58 -9.29
CA LYS A 68 5.54 -19.46 -8.68
C LYS A 68 4.82 -19.08 -7.38
N PRO A 69 5.00 -19.83 -6.29
CA PRO A 69 4.39 -19.48 -5.00
C PRO A 69 4.85 -18.09 -4.57
N GLU A 70 3.96 -17.34 -3.92
CA GLU A 70 4.32 -16.07 -3.30
C GLU A 70 5.38 -16.33 -2.23
N LYS A 71 6.59 -15.81 -2.41
CA LYS A 71 7.56 -15.75 -1.32
C LYS A 71 6.99 -14.88 -0.19
N PRO A 72 7.27 -15.21 1.08
CA PRO A 72 6.94 -14.32 2.18
C PRO A 72 7.47 -12.91 1.85
N ARG A 73 6.68 -11.88 2.15
CA ARG A 73 7.03 -10.48 1.81
C ARG A 73 8.34 -10.01 2.45
N TYR A 74 8.84 -10.73 3.44
CA TYR A 74 10.08 -10.46 4.16
C TYR A 74 10.83 -11.78 4.29
N ASP A 75 12.06 -11.82 3.78
CA ASP A 75 12.96 -12.97 3.96
C ASP A 75 13.55 -13.00 5.39
N PHE A 76 13.48 -11.88 6.11
CA PHE A 76 13.99 -11.73 7.47
C PHE A 76 13.17 -10.69 8.24
N ILE A 77 12.89 -10.99 9.51
CA ILE A 77 12.35 -10.04 10.49
C ILE A 77 13.53 -9.65 11.37
N TRP A 78 13.86 -8.36 11.41
CA TRP A 78 14.99 -7.88 12.19
C TRP A 78 14.65 -7.75 13.68
N ASP A 79 15.65 -7.96 14.54
CA ASP A 79 15.52 -7.84 15.99
C ASP A 79 15.64 -6.36 16.42
N PRO A 80 14.58 -5.75 17.00
CA PRO A 80 14.61 -4.37 17.45
C PRO A 80 15.41 -4.14 18.75
N ALA A 81 15.77 -5.19 19.49
CA ALA A 81 16.38 -5.07 20.81
C ALA A 81 17.65 -4.20 20.84
N PRO A 82 18.63 -4.34 19.92
CA PRO A 82 19.84 -3.52 19.93
C PRO A 82 19.57 -2.03 19.70
N VAL A 83 18.53 -1.72 18.91
CA VAL A 83 18.11 -0.34 18.66
C VAL A 83 17.45 0.23 19.92
N VAL A 84 16.58 -0.52 20.57
CA VAL A 84 15.94 -0.10 21.83
C VAL A 84 16.98 0.12 22.94
N GLU A 85 17.97 -0.75 23.04
CA GLU A 85 19.08 -0.62 24.00
C GLU A 85 19.91 0.64 23.73
N LYS A 86 20.30 0.90 22.47
CA LYS A 86 21.03 2.11 22.10
C LYS A 86 20.24 3.37 22.43
N LEU A 87 18.93 3.35 22.22
CA LEU A 87 18.03 4.46 22.54
C LEU A 87 17.95 4.68 24.05
N ALA A 88 17.93 3.61 24.86
CA ALA A 88 17.92 3.71 26.32
C ALA A 88 19.13 4.48 26.87
N HIS A 89 20.31 4.32 26.26
CA HIS A 89 21.55 5.02 26.66
C HIS A 89 21.59 6.52 26.35
N ILE A 90 20.63 7.07 25.60
CA ILE A 90 20.55 8.51 25.32
C ILE A 90 19.84 9.18 26.52
N PHE A 91 20.58 9.37 27.60
CA PHE A 91 20.23 10.02 28.87
C PHE A 91 21.55 10.34 29.60
N PRO A 92 21.70 11.43 30.39
CA PRO A 92 20.72 12.44 30.80
C PRO A 92 20.40 13.47 29.69
N TYR A 93 19.25 14.15 29.79
CA TYR A 93 18.69 14.97 28.69
C TYR A 93 19.15 16.43 28.71
N GLU A 94 19.65 16.89 29.84
CA GLU A 94 20.01 18.28 30.12
C GLU A 94 21.18 18.78 29.27
N SER A 95 22.04 17.87 28.78
CA SER A 95 23.22 18.17 27.96
C SER A 95 23.07 17.79 26.49
N LEU A 96 21.92 17.24 26.10
CA LEU A 96 21.69 16.73 24.75
C LEU A 96 21.01 17.76 23.87
N SER A 97 21.36 17.76 22.59
CA SER A 97 20.68 18.61 21.62
C SER A 97 19.27 18.10 21.36
N LEU A 98 18.36 19.03 21.07
CA LEU A 98 16.98 18.73 20.74
C LEU A 98 16.87 17.75 19.56
N ASP A 99 17.81 17.79 18.61
CA ASP A 99 17.89 16.88 17.46
C ASP A 99 18.05 15.40 17.89
N ILE A 100 18.95 15.12 18.84
CA ILE A 100 19.23 13.75 19.32
C ILE A 100 18.01 13.17 20.06
N ILE A 101 17.36 13.99 20.88
CA ILE A 101 16.18 13.59 21.64
C ILE A 101 14.99 13.33 20.68
N SER A 102 14.86 14.14 19.63
CA SER A 102 13.80 14.02 18.61
C SER A 102 13.96 12.74 17.77
N ARG A 103 15.18 12.42 17.34
CA ARG A 103 15.49 11.16 16.63
C ARG A 103 15.17 9.93 17.49
N LYS A 104 15.47 9.98 18.80
CA LYS A 104 15.17 8.89 19.73
C LYS A 104 13.67 8.59 19.80
N LEU A 105 12.84 9.63 19.90
CA LEU A 105 11.39 9.51 19.96
C LEU A 105 10.79 8.93 18.68
N ILE A 106 11.23 9.42 17.51
CA ILE A 106 10.76 8.96 16.20
C ILE A 106 11.06 7.47 16.00
N LEU A 107 12.25 7.02 16.37
CA LEU A 107 12.64 5.61 16.29
C LEU A 107 11.76 4.74 17.21
N LEU A 108 11.52 5.15 18.46
CA LEU A 108 10.62 4.40 19.37
C LEU A 108 9.17 4.33 18.84
N LEU A 109 8.67 5.40 18.24
CA LEU A 109 7.32 5.43 17.63
C LEU A 109 7.23 4.55 16.39
N ALA A 110 8.26 4.55 15.55
CA ALA A 110 8.33 3.66 14.39
C ALA A 110 8.32 2.18 14.81
N LEU A 111 9.05 1.84 15.86
CA LEU A 111 9.11 0.48 16.41
C LEU A 111 7.81 0.06 17.12
N GLY A 112 7.21 0.96 17.90
CA GLY A 112 5.98 0.67 18.64
C GLY A 112 4.70 0.65 17.78
N SER A 113 4.66 1.39 16.67
CA SER A 113 3.45 1.51 15.84
C SER A 113 3.33 0.45 14.74
N GLY A 114 4.45 -0.15 14.29
CA GLY A 114 4.46 -1.24 13.30
C GLY A 114 3.80 -0.93 11.94
N ARG A 115 3.55 0.35 11.62
CA ARG A 115 2.81 0.77 10.41
C ARG A 115 3.71 1.53 9.44
N ARG A 116 3.50 1.31 8.12
CA ARG A 116 4.19 2.06 7.07
C ARG A 116 3.82 3.54 7.16
N ALA A 117 4.81 4.43 7.10
CA ALA A 117 4.66 5.88 7.26
C ALA A 117 3.53 6.52 6.40
N GLN A 118 3.29 5.97 5.21
CA GLN A 118 2.30 6.46 4.24
C GLN A 118 0.84 6.44 4.72
N TYR A 119 0.49 5.57 5.67
CA TYR A 119 -0.88 5.49 6.16
C TYR A 119 -1.20 6.63 7.16
N SER A 120 -0.21 7.11 7.90
CA SER A 120 -0.40 8.09 8.99
C SER A 120 -1.05 9.39 8.50
N THR A 121 -0.56 9.94 7.38
CA THR A 121 -1.02 11.24 6.85
C THR A 121 -2.44 11.21 6.30
N ARG A 122 -2.84 10.10 5.65
CA ARG A 122 -4.19 9.95 5.07
C ARG A 122 -5.27 9.78 6.15
N HIS A 123 -4.93 9.11 7.25
CA HIS A 123 -5.86 8.94 8.38
C HIS A 123 -6.12 10.26 9.11
N ALA A 124 -5.08 11.07 9.32
CA ALA A 124 -5.19 12.36 10.02
C ALA A 124 -6.05 13.38 9.24
N SER A 125 -5.83 13.53 7.93
CA SER A 125 -6.56 14.50 7.11
C SER A 125 -8.06 14.18 7.00
N THR A 126 -8.38 12.89 6.79
CA THR A 126 -9.77 12.44 6.65
C THR A 126 -10.54 12.48 7.96
N SER A 127 -9.91 12.19 9.10
CA SER A 127 -10.52 12.32 10.42
C SER A 127 -10.77 13.79 10.80
N LEU A 128 -9.91 14.73 10.36
CA LEU A 128 -10.07 16.16 10.61
C LEU A 128 -11.22 16.75 9.79
N ALA A 129 -11.38 16.31 8.54
CA ALA A 129 -12.49 16.71 7.68
C ALA A 129 -13.85 16.34 8.30
N VAL A 130 -13.98 15.11 8.82
CA VAL A 130 -15.19 14.68 9.53
C VAL A 130 -15.43 15.51 10.80
N ARG A 131 -14.37 15.81 11.57
CA ARG A 131 -14.47 16.66 12.77
C ARG A 131 -14.89 18.11 12.45
N LYS A 132 -14.52 18.64 11.27
CA LYS A 132 -14.96 19.96 10.79
C LYS A 132 -16.38 19.96 10.20
N GLY A 133 -17.14 18.88 10.37
CA GLY A 133 -18.54 18.79 9.96
C GLY A 133 -18.76 18.35 8.51
N ILE A 134 -17.72 17.93 7.79
CA ILE A 134 -17.90 17.34 6.47
C ILE A 134 -18.54 15.97 6.60
N SER A 135 -19.61 15.73 5.85
CA SER A 135 -20.33 14.46 5.89
C SER A 135 -19.42 13.29 5.49
N LEU A 136 -19.57 12.18 6.20
CA LEU A 136 -18.80 10.95 5.96
C LEU A 136 -18.94 10.46 4.52
N GLU A 137 -20.10 10.70 3.90
CA GLU A 137 -20.38 10.37 2.50
C GLU A 137 -19.55 11.21 1.52
N LEU A 138 -19.35 12.50 1.79
CA LEU A 138 -18.50 13.36 0.96
C LEU A 138 -17.03 12.94 1.06
N VAL A 139 -16.56 12.61 2.28
CA VAL A 139 -15.19 12.11 2.50
C VAL A 139 -14.95 10.78 1.79
N LYS A 140 -15.91 9.85 1.87
CA LYS A 140 -15.86 8.58 1.11
C LYS A 140 -15.83 8.83 -0.38
N ARG A 141 -16.69 9.71 -0.91
CA ARG A 141 -16.75 10.04 -2.34
C ARG A 141 -15.44 10.66 -2.83
N ALA A 142 -14.87 11.60 -2.08
CA ALA A 142 -13.60 12.25 -2.40
C ALA A 142 -12.41 11.27 -2.36
N ALA A 143 -12.46 10.26 -1.49
CA ALA A 143 -11.46 9.18 -1.42
C ALA A 143 -11.66 8.07 -2.47
N GLY A 144 -12.71 8.15 -3.29
CA GLY A 144 -13.07 7.14 -4.30
C GLY A 144 -13.79 5.90 -3.75
N TRP A 145 -14.42 6.01 -2.58
CA TRP A 145 -15.03 4.90 -1.86
C TRP A 145 -16.55 4.90 -2.05
N SER A 146 -17.13 3.70 -2.15
CA SER A 146 -18.57 3.52 -2.13
C SER A 146 -19.17 4.00 -0.82
N GLY A 147 -20.29 4.74 -0.88
CA GLY A 147 -21.01 5.25 0.29
C GLY A 147 -21.43 4.15 1.28
N LYS A 148 -21.72 2.95 0.78
CA LYS A 148 -22.07 1.78 1.60
C LYS A 148 -20.88 1.17 2.35
N SER A 149 -19.65 1.57 2.03
CA SER A 149 -18.44 1.01 2.63
C SER A 149 -18.30 1.39 4.11
N ARG A 150 -18.26 0.38 4.98
CA ARG A 150 -17.94 0.53 6.42
C ARG A 150 -16.44 0.57 6.69
N VAL A 151 -15.61 0.32 5.68
CA VAL A 151 -14.15 0.25 5.83
C VAL A 151 -13.62 1.59 6.38
N PHE A 152 -14.19 2.71 5.95
CA PHE A 152 -13.71 4.03 6.36
C PHE A 152 -14.03 4.27 7.84
N ALA A 153 -15.29 4.01 8.22
CA ALA A 153 -15.75 4.12 9.59
C ALA A 153 -14.97 3.19 10.54
N ASN A 154 -14.66 1.97 10.09
CA ASN A 154 -14.06 0.94 10.94
C ASN A 154 -12.55 1.11 11.12
N PHE A 155 -11.83 1.58 10.08
CA PHE A 155 -10.36 1.57 10.06
C PHE A 155 -9.72 2.95 9.89
N TYR A 156 -10.48 3.96 9.42
CA TYR A 156 -9.93 5.27 9.05
C TYR A 156 -10.52 6.43 9.86
N ASN A 157 -11.76 6.32 10.32
CA ASN A 157 -12.42 7.30 11.19
C ASN A 157 -12.04 7.05 12.66
N ARG A 158 -10.93 7.64 13.11
CA ARG A 158 -10.44 7.53 14.49
C ARG A 158 -10.39 8.92 15.12
N PRO A 159 -10.66 9.05 16.43
CA PRO A 159 -10.53 10.33 17.11
C PRO A 159 -9.09 10.84 16.98
N ILE A 160 -8.92 12.06 16.49
CA ILE A 160 -7.62 12.73 16.46
C ILE A 160 -7.31 13.14 17.89
N VAL A 161 -6.41 12.41 18.52
CA VAL A 161 -5.88 12.75 19.84
C VAL A 161 -4.84 13.86 19.66
N ASN A 162 -5.12 15.01 20.26
CA ASN A 162 -4.36 16.26 20.41
C ASN A 162 -3.27 16.64 19.35
N PRO A 163 -3.44 17.74 18.55
CA PRO A 163 -2.58 18.09 17.40
C PRO A 163 -1.11 18.44 17.70
N GLU A 164 -0.76 18.94 18.89
CA GLU A 164 0.64 19.29 19.24
C GLU A 164 1.56 18.05 19.30
N SER A 165 0.98 16.87 19.52
CA SER A 165 1.68 15.57 19.58
C SER A 165 2.02 14.98 18.21
N PHE A 166 1.40 15.46 17.12
CA PHE A 166 1.64 14.99 15.74
C PHE A 166 2.68 15.88 15.03
N CYS A 167 2.73 17.17 15.35
CA CYS A 167 3.68 18.13 14.77
C CYS A 167 5.16 17.83 15.11
N ASN A 168 5.46 17.20 16.26
CA ASN A 168 6.82 16.74 16.62
C ASN A 168 7.34 15.54 15.78
N SER A 169 6.52 14.93 14.90
CA SER A 169 6.90 13.78 14.06
C SER A 169 7.39 14.17 12.65
N VAL A 170 7.36 15.45 12.29
CA VAL A 170 7.70 15.95 10.93
C VAL A 170 8.81 17.02 10.95
N LEU A 171 8.99 17.68 12.10
CA LEU A 171 9.97 18.72 12.37
C LEU A 171 11.20 18.05 13.04
N LEU A 172 12.40 17.94 12.49
CA LEU A 172 13.05 18.51 11.30
C LEU A 172 14.09 17.45 10.80
N PRO A 173 14.86 17.66 9.72
CA PRO A 173 15.31 16.67 8.71
C PRO A 173 15.90 15.31 9.19
#